data_AF-A0A8T0TIE4-F1
#
_entry.id   AF-A0A8T0TIE4-F1
#
_cell.length_a   1.000
_cell.length_b   1.000
_cell.length_c   1.000
_cell.angle_alpha   90.00
_cell.angle_beta   90.00
_cell.angle_gamma   90.00
#
_symmetry.space_group_name_H-M   'P 1'
#
loop_
_entity.id
_entity.type
_entity.pdbx_description
1 polymer ?
#
loop_
_entity_poly.entity_id
_entity_poly.type
_entity_poly.pdbx_seq_one_letter_code
_entity_poly.pdbx_strand_id
1 'polypeptide(L)' 'MPKNKGKGGKNRKRGKNKADDDKCELIFKEDGQEYAQVTCMLGNDRCKAICVDGSRRLCHIRGKMQSRSRSR' A
#
# COMPACT_ATOMS: atom_id res chain seq x y z
N MET A 1 -11.23 -24.16 10.77
CA MET A 1 -9.95 -23.87 10.07
C MET A 1 -10.14 -22.67 9.14
N PRO A 2 -9.41 -21.56 9.32
CA PRO A 2 -9.50 -20.42 8.43
C PRO A 2 -8.85 -20.77 7.09
N LYS A 3 -9.66 -20.89 6.02
CA LYS A 3 -9.15 -21.08 4.66
C LYS A 3 -8.49 -19.77 4.20
N ASN A 4 -7.23 -19.86 3.78
CA ASN A 4 -6.43 -18.71 3.37
C ASN A 4 -6.97 -18.14 2.04
N LYS A 5 -7.85 -17.13 2.07
CA LYS A 5 -8.44 -16.43 0.90
C LYS A 5 -7.43 -15.48 0.22
N GLY A 6 -6.22 -15.96 -0.06
CA GLY A 6 -5.20 -15.18 -0.76
C GLY A 6 -5.19 -15.44 -2.26
N LYS A 7 -4.61 -14.50 -3.03
CA LYS A 7 -4.31 -14.69 -4.47
C LYS A 7 -3.52 -15.99 -4.67
N GLY A 8 -4.15 -16.99 -5.29
CA GLY A 8 -3.55 -18.28 -5.62
C GLY A 8 -2.72 -18.19 -6.90
N GLY A 9 -1.58 -18.90 -6.95
CA GLY A 9 -0.77 -18.98 -8.17
C GLY A 9 0.68 -19.36 -7.90
N LYS A 10 1.38 -19.82 -8.95
CA LYS A 10 2.80 -20.23 -8.91
C LYS A 10 3.73 -19.11 -8.39
N ASN A 11 3.35 -17.84 -8.55
CA ASN A 11 4.11 -16.68 -8.06
C ASN A 11 4.04 -16.48 -6.53
N ARG A 12 3.09 -17.12 -5.84
CA ARG A 12 3.01 -17.07 -4.36
C ARG A 12 4.16 -17.81 -3.70
N LYS A 13 4.67 -18.88 -4.32
CA LYS A 13 5.81 -19.67 -3.81
C LYS A 13 7.15 -18.90 -3.82
N ARG A 14 7.27 -17.80 -4.56
CA ARG A 14 8.50 -16.97 -4.63
C ARG A 14 8.56 -15.86 -3.58
N GLY A 15 7.50 -15.60 -2.84
CA GLY A 15 7.46 -14.56 -1.82
C GLY A 15 8.04 -15.04 -0.49
N LYS A 16 8.97 -14.28 0.11
CA LYS A 16 9.29 -14.43 1.54
C LYS A 16 8.01 -14.19 2.32
N ASN A 17 7.46 -15.24 2.93
CA ASN A 17 6.25 -15.19 3.72
C ASN A 17 6.57 -14.47 5.04
N LYS A 18 6.48 -13.13 5.04
CA LYS A 18 6.51 -12.36 6.29
C LYS A 18 5.11 -12.46 6.90
N ALA A 19 4.85 -13.56 7.60
CA ALA A 19 3.67 -13.75 8.43
C ALA A 19 3.86 -12.95 9.74
N ASP A 20 4.06 -11.63 9.60
CA ASP A 20 4.30 -10.69 10.71
C ASP A 20 3.10 -9.73 10.88
N ASP A 21 1.94 -10.12 10.35
CA ASP A 21 0.71 -9.30 10.36
C ASP A 21 0.00 -9.29 11.71
N ASP A 22 0.44 -10.10 12.69
CA ASP A 22 -0.29 -10.23 13.96
C ASP A 22 -0.01 -9.09 14.96
N LYS A 23 0.90 -8.14 14.69
CA LYS A 23 1.20 -7.00 15.60
C LYS A 23 1.69 -5.71 14.92
N CYS A 24 1.20 -5.38 13.72
CA CYS A 24 1.53 -4.06 13.15
C CYS A 24 0.76 -2.96 13.90
N GLU A 25 1.45 -2.20 14.75
CA GLU A 25 0.89 -1.04 15.44
C GLU A 25 0.44 0.05 14.46
N LEU A 26 -0.57 0.82 14.85
CA LEU A 26 -1.04 1.95 14.05
C LEU A 26 0.07 3.00 13.96
N ILE A 27 0.53 3.30 12.75
CA ILE A 27 1.52 4.34 12.49
C ILE A 27 0.81 5.70 12.46
N PHE A 28 1.18 6.58 13.38
CA PHE A 28 0.72 7.96 13.40
C PHE A 28 1.56 8.84 12.45
N LYS A 29 0.98 9.96 12.01
CA LYS A 29 1.72 10.93 11.19
C LYS A 29 2.87 11.55 11.98
N GLU A 30 3.98 11.78 11.30
CA GLU A 30 5.16 12.50 11.81
C GLU A 30 5.18 13.93 11.27
N ASP A 31 6.11 14.75 11.75
CA ASP A 31 6.32 16.10 11.22
C ASP A 31 6.65 16.05 9.71
N GLY A 32 6.00 16.93 8.94
CA GLY A 32 6.07 16.93 7.48
C GLY A 32 5.23 15.86 6.76
N GLN A 33 4.44 15.05 7.48
CA GLN A 33 3.48 14.09 6.89
C GLN A 33 2.04 14.50 7.17
N GLU A 34 1.13 14.17 6.25
CA GLU A 34 -0.29 14.44 6.44
C GLU A 34 -1.15 13.26 5.94
N TYR A 35 -2.27 13.03 6.62
CA TYR A 35 -3.25 12.05 6.17
C TYR A 35 -3.93 12.53 4.89
N ALA A 36 -4.33 11.60 4.04
CA ALA A 36 -4.99 11.92 2.79
C ALA A 36 -5.97 10.82 2.38
N GLN A 37 -7.06 11.23 1.72
CA GLN A 37 -8.00 10.34 1.09
C GLN A 37 -7.73 10.28 -0.41
N VAL A 38 -7.55 9.07 -0.94
CA VAL A 38 -7.37 8.86 -2.39
C VAL A 38 -8.70 9.11 -3.10
N THR A 39 -8.69 10.01 -4.07
CA THR A 39 -9.88 10.32 -4.89
C THR A 39 -9.89 9.49 -6.16
N CYS A 40 -8.75 9.38 -6.86
CA CYS A 40 -8.66 8.61 -8.10
C CYS A 40 -7.25 8.06 -8.36
N MET A 41 -7.19 6.89 -8.98
CA MET A 41 -5.95 6.28 -9.45
C MET A 41 -5.58 6.81 -10.83
N LEU A 42 -4.31 7.16 -11.05
CA LEU A 42 -3.81 7.69 -12.33
C LEU A 42 -2.98 6.67 -13.12
N GLY A 43 -2.75 5.47 -12.56
CA GLY A 43 -1.82 4.50 -13.12
C GLY A 43 -0.35 4.90 -12.90
N ASN A 44 0.58 4.04 -13.31
CA ASN A 44 2.02 4.20 -13.08
C ASN A 44 2.36 4.61 -11.63
N ASP A 45 1.70 3.96 -10.67
CA ASP A 45 1.89 4.15 -9.23
C ASP A 45 1.65 5.59 -8.74
N ARG A 46 0.81 6.35 -9.46
CA ARG A 46 0.37 7.69 -9.08
C ARG A 46 -1.12 7.72 -8.77
N CYS A 47 -1.51 8.58 -7.85
CA CYS A 47 -2.91 8.86 -7.51
C CYS A 47 -3.12 10.35 -7.22
N LYS A 48 -4.36 10.82 -7.32
CA LYS A 48 -4.76 12.10 -6.74
C LYS A 48 -5.33 11.83 -5.35
N ALA A 49 -4.89 12.62 -4.38
CA ALA A 49 -5.39 12.55 -3.02
C ALA A 49 -5.77 13.94 -2.50
N ILE A 50 -6.80 13.99 -1.66
CA ILE A 50 -7.16 15.16 -0.89
C ILE A 50 -6.53 14.98 0.49
N CYS A 51 -5.58 15.84 0.81
CA CYS A 51 -4.94 15.86 2.12
C CYS A 51 -5.87 16.52 3.16
N VAL A 52 -5.71 16.16 4.43
CA VAL A 52 -6.51 16.72 5.54
C VAL A 52 -6.27 18.22 5.72
N ASP A 53 -5.16 18.75 5.21
CA ASP A 53 -4.87 20.18 5.09
C ASP A 53 -5.75 20.92 4.04
N GLY A 54 -6.65 20.20 3.35
CA GLY A 54 -7.53 20.74 2.30
C GLY A 54 -6.90 20.79 0.90
N SER A 55 -5.61 20.47 0.76
CA SER A 55 -4.90 20.53 -0.51
C SER A 55 -5.11 19.28 -1.35
N ARG A 56 -5.33 19.46 -2.66
CA ARG A 56 -5.33 18.35 -3.63
C ARG A 56 -3.91 18.13 -4.15
N ARG A 57 -3.33 16.96 -3.89
CA ARG A 57 -1.95 16.63 -4.26
C ARG A 57 -1.92 15.42 -5.20
N LEU A 58 -0.92 15.40 -6.07
CA LEU A 58 -0.59 14.25 -6.88
C LEU A 58 0.47 13.43 -6.12
N CYS A 59 0.09 12.25 -5.67
CA CYS A 59 0.92 11.39 -4.82
C CYS A 59 1.54 10.25 -5.63
N HIS A 60 2.71 9.80 -5.19
CA HIS A 60 3.39 8.62 -5.74
C HIS A 60 3.45 7.51 -4.69
N ILE A 61 3.04 6.29 -5.05
CA ILE A 61 2.95 5.15 -4.14
C ILE A 61 4.35 4.61 -3.87
N ARG A 62 4.74 4.57 -2.59
CA ARG A 62 6.05 4.06 -2.15
C ARG A 62 6.24 2.60 -2.59
N GLY A 63 7.39 2.29 -3.19
CA GLY A 63 7.72 0.95 -3.68
C GLY A 63 7.55 -0.18 -2.65
N LYS A 64 7.82 0.08 -1.35
CA LYS A 64 7.63 -0.92 -0.28
C LYS A 64 6.16 -1.30 -0.05
N MET A 65 5.21 -0.44 -0.43
CA MET A 65 3.77 -0.68 -0.37
C MET A 65 3.24 -1.31 -1.67
N GLN A 66 4.02 -1.29 -2.75
CA GLN A 66 3.61 -1.91 -4.01
C GLN A 66 3.64 -3.43 -3.89
N SER A 67 2.68 -4.08 -4.55
CA SER A 67 2.70 -5.54 -4.67
C SER A 67 3.92 -5.97 -5.49
N ARG A 68 4.74 -6.88 -4.92
CA ARG A 68 5.92 -7.49 -5.58
C ARG A 68 5.60 -8.27 -6.87
N SER A 69 4.37 -8.26 -7.37
CA SER A 69 3.97 -8.98 -8.58
C SER A 69 4.42 -8.32 -9.88
N ARG A 70 4.99 -7.11 -9.85
CA ARG A 70 5.65 -6.52 -11.02
C ARG A 70 7.13 -6.86 -11.00
N SER A 71 7.42 -8.09 -11.44
CA SER A 71 8.72 -8.45 -11.98
C SER A 71 9.11 -7.43 -13.05
N ARG A 72 10.24 -6.75 -12.85
CA ARG A 72 11.18 -6.59 -13.96
C ARG A 72 11.81 -7.95 -14.21
#